data_AF-A0A355TS87-F1
#
_entry.id   AF-A0A355TS87-F1
#
_cell.length_a   1.000
_cell.length_b   1.000
_cell.length_c   1.000
_cell.angle_alpha   90.00
_cell.angle_beta   90.00
_cell.angle_gamma   90.00
#
_symmetry.space_group_name_H-M   'P 1'
#
loop_
_entity.id
_entity.type
_entity.pdbx_description
1 polymer ?
#
loop_
_entity_poly.entity_id
_entity_poly.type
_entity_poly.pdbx_seq_one_letter_code
_entity_poly.pdbx_strand_id
1 'polypeptide(L)'
;MIDSQSIEIRKPEVELIKQIAKGCRCSNLLAHLLINRGLKTVEQVEKYFHADNGEVYDAETYPGVAEAVELIAAALKKEEKIFVCGDYDVDGITAASILVLGLRNLNAQVECHLPHRFSEGFGLSQEGVEAAV
;
A
#
# COMPACT_ATOMS: atom_id res chain seq x y z
N MET A 1 -5.28 -31.81 13.13
CA MET A 1 -5.81 -31.32 14.42
C MET A 1 -5.58 -29.82 14.41
N ILE A 2 -6.64 -29.02 14.42
CA ILE A 2 -6.51 -27.57 14.57
C ILE A 2 -6.19 -27.36 16.04
N ASP A 3 -5.01 -26.82 16.33
CA ASP A 3 -4.60 -26.43 17.69
C ASP A 3 -5.72 -25.63 18.35
N SER A 4 -5.90 -25.83 19.66
CA SER A 4 -6.89 -25.11 20.46
C SER A 4 -6.71 -23.60 20.26
N GLN A 5 -7.58 -22.97 19.48
CA GLN A 5 -7.60 -21.52 19.35
C GLN A 5 -8.00 -20.94 20.70
N SER A 6 -7.10 -20.14 21.29
CA SER A 6 -7.42 -19.35 22.47
C SER A 6 -8.24 -18.14 22.06
N ILE A 7 -9.44 -18.02 22.63
CA ILE A 7 -10.28 -16.84 22.44
C ILE A 7 -9.96 -15.88 23.58
N GLU A 8 -9.47 -14.68 23.24
CA GLU A 8 -9.30 -13.60 24.18
C GLU A 8 -10.33 -12.50 23.92
N ILE A 9 -11.14 -12.19 24.93
CA ILE A 9 -12.10 -11.09 24.89
C ILE A 9 -11.46 -9.88 25.56
N ARG A 10 -11.26 -8.81 24.79
CA ARG A 10 -10.75 -7.55 25.33
C ARG A 10 -11.74 -6.97 26.33
N LYS A 11 -11.24 -6.52 27.48
CA LYS A 11 -12.07 -5.91 28.52
C LYS A 11 -12.61 -4.56 28.04
N PRO A 12 -13.90 -4.25 28.26
CA PRO A 12 -14.49 -3.00 27.84
C PRO A 12 -14.01 -1.82 28.70
N GLU A 13 -13.44 -0.80 28.04
CA GLU A 13 -13.17 0.52 28.63
C GLU A 13 -14.47 1.33 28.64
N VAL A 14 -15.36 1.06 29.62
CA VAL A 14 -16.75 1.54 29.64
C VAL A 14 -16.88 3.05 29.44
N GLU A 15 -16.04 3.85 30.08
CA GLU A 15 -16.11 5.31 29.96
C GLU A 15 -15.66 5.79 28.57
N LEU A 16 -14.59 5.20 28.03
CA LEU A 16 -14.13 5.51 26.69
C LEU A 16 -15.17 5.10 25.63
N ILE A 17 -15.82 3.95 25.80
CA ILE A 17 -16.91 3.49 24.92
C ILE A 17 -18.03 4.52 24.88
N LYS A 18 -18.49 5.01 26.04
CA LYS A 18 -19.56 6.04 26.10
C LYS A 18 -19.13 7.34 25.44
N GLN A 19 -17.88 7.76 25.65
CA GLN A 19 -17.32 8.97 25.05
C GLN A 19 -17.32 8.88 23.52
N ILE A 20 -16.75 7.79 22.97
CA ILE A 20 -16.69 7.56 21.52
C ILE A 20 -18.09 7.37 20.93
N ALA A 21 -18.96 6.58 21.57
CA ALA A 21 -20.32 6.34 21.10
C ALA A 21 -21.12 7.65 21.00
N LYS A 22 -21.00 8.53 22.00
CA LYS A 22 -21.63 9.84 21.99
C LYS A 22 -21.02 10.77 20.93
N GLY A 23 -19.69 10.84 20.86
CA GLY A 23 -18.97 11.72 19.95
C GLY A 23 -19.21 11.39 18.47
N CYS A 24 -19.13 10.11 18.13
CA CYS A 24 -19.33 9.61 16.75
C CYS A 24 -20.79 9.25 16.45
N ARG A 25 -21.72 9.49 17.39
CA ARG A 25 -23.16 9.16 17.28
C ARG A 25 -23.41 7.71 16.83
N CYS A 26 -22.71 6.77 17.44
CA CYS A 26 -22.80 5.34 17.11
C CYS A 26 -23.18 4.48 18.33
N SER A 27 -23.38 3.18 18.11
CA SER A 27 -23.70 2.25 19.20
C SER A 27 -22.47 1.98 20.07
N ASN A 28 -22.69 1.64 21.34
CA ASN A 28 -21.62 1.21 22.26
C ASN A 28 -20.85 0.00 21.72
N LEU A 29 -21.51 -0.90 20.99
CA LEU A 29 -20.86 -2.04 20.35
C LEU A 29 -19.88 -1.58 19.27
N LEU A 30 -20.29 -0.65 18.40
CA LEU A 30 -19.40 -0.12 17.36
C LEU A 30 -18.22 0.63 17.99
N ALA A 31 -18.47 1.48 18.98
CA ALA A 31 -17.42 2.17 19.73
C ALA A 31 -16.41 1.19 20.37
N HIS A 32 -16.88 0.10 20.96
CA HIS A 32 -16.02 -0.93 21.53
C HIS A 32 -15.15 -1.62 20.46
N LEU A 33 -15.70 -1.94 19.28
CA LEU A 33 -14.95 -2.52 18.16
C LEU A 33 -13.90 -1.57 17.58
N LEU A 34 -14.17 -0.26 17.57
CA LEU A 34 -13.24 0.77 17.12
C LEU A 34 -12.09 0.97 18.11
N ILE A 35 -12.38 0.97 19.41
CA ILE A 35 -11.35 0.98 20.47
C ILE A 35 -10.46 -0.25 20.36
N ASN A 36 -11.03 -1.43 20.06
CA ASN A 36 -10.24 -2.65 19.84
C ASN A 36 -9.32 -2.55 18.61
N ARG A 37 -9.64 -1.70 17.62
CA ARG A 37 -8.76 -1.36 16.49
C ARG A 37 -7.70 -0.30 16.83
N GLY A 38 -7.67 0.20 18.07
CA GLY A 38 -6.72 1.22 18.53
C GLY A 38 -7.21 2.66 18.36
N LEU A 39 -8.45 2.88 17.91
CA LEU A 39 -9.05 4.20 17.75
C LEU A 39 -9.65 4.64 19.09
N LYS A 40 -8.92 5.50 19.81
CA LYS A 40 -9.22 5.91 21.19
C LYS A 40 -9.71 7.35 21.30
N THR A 41 -9.85 8.08 20.20
CA THR A 41 -10.44 9.42 20.21
C THR A 41 -11.51 9.55 19.13
N VAL A 42 -12.40 10.52 19.30
CA VAL A 42 -13.47 10.81 18.32
C VAL A 42 -12.84 11.19 16.99
N GLU A 43 -11.78 12.00 17.02
CA GLU A 43 -11.04 12.46 15.85
C GLU A 43 -10.42 11.30 15.07
N GLN A 44 -9.84 10.31 15.77
CA GLN A 44 -9.30 9.11 15.14
C GLN A 44 -10.39 8.28 14.45
N VAL A 45 -11.58 8.18 15.05
CA VAL A 45 -12.71 7.44 14.48
C VAL A 45 -13.29 8.17 13.28
N GLU A 46 -13.50 9.48 13.36
CA GLU A 46 -13.97 10.30 12.24
C GLU A 46 -12.99 10.20 11.06
N LYS A 47 -11.69 10.32 11.32
CA LYS A 47 -10.64 10.15 10.30
C LYS A 47 -10.63 8.75 9.67
N TYR A 48 -10.91 7.71 10.45
CA TYR A 48 -10.97 6.34 9.95
C TYR A 48 -12.11 6.11 8.95
N PHE A 49 -13.28 6.73 9.19
CA PHE A 49 -14.44 6.61 8.29
C PHE A 49 -14.44 7.63 7.15
N HIS A 50 -13.72 8.74 7.31
CA HIS A 50 -13.58 9.79 6.32
C HIS A 50 -12.14 9.86 5.80
N ALA A 51 -11.65 8.71 5.32
CA ALA A 51 -10.32 8.57 4.72
C ALA A 51 -10.24 9.17 3.31
N ASP A 52 -10.92 10.31 3.08
CA ASP A 52 -11.07 10.92 1.77
C ASP A 52 -10.11 12.12 1.62
N ASN A 53 -9.12 11.93 0.75
CA ASN A 53 -8.54 12.90 -0.19
C ASN A 53 -7.52 13.95 0.26
N GLY A 54 -7.15 14.06 1.55
CA GLY A 54 -6.18 15.09 1.99
C GLY A 54 -4.85 14.57 2.52
N GLU A 55 -4.85 13.37 3.10
CA GLU A 55 -3.66 12.77 3.72
C GLU A 55 -3.18 11.57 2.92
N VAL A 56 -2.99 11.76 1.63
CA VAL A 56 -2.08 10.87 0.90
C VAL A 56 -0.71 11.10 1.53
N TYR A 57 -0.09 10.04 2.04
CA TYR A 57 1.27 10.11 2.54
C TYR A 57 2.13 10.80 1.49
N ASP A 58 2.90 11.81 1.93
CA ASP A 58 3.79 12.52 1.04
C ASP A 58 4.87 11.54 0.55
N ALA A 59 4.80 11.19 -0.74
CA ALA A 59 5.70 10.24 -1.35
C ALA A 59 7.16 10.70 -1.23
N GLU A 60 7.42 12.01 -1.19
CA GLU A 60 8.77 12.56 -1.02
C GLU A 60 9.38 12.23 0.35
N THR A 61 8.55 11.89 1.34
CA THR A 61 9.03 11.49 2.68
C THR A 61 9.52 10.04 2.74
N TYR A 62 9.24 9.23 1.72
CA TYR A 62 9.73 7.86 1.65
C TYR A 62 11.22 7.85 1.26
N PRO A 63 12.08 7.18 2.05
CA PRO A 63 13.50 7.08 1.73
C PRO A 63 13.72 6.53 0.31
N GLY A 64 14.50 7.24 -0.51
CA GLY A 64 14.85 6.83 -1.87
C GLY A 64 13.89 7.29 -2.97
N VAL A 65 12.72 7.86 -2.63
CA VAL A 65 11.75 8.29 -3.65
C VAL A 65 12.26 9.51 -4.42
N ALA A 66 12.84 10.50 -3.75
CA ALA A 66 13.39 11.69 -4.41
C ALA A 66 14.46 11.30 -5.43
N GLU A 67 15.38 10.41 -5.06
CA GLU A 67 16.46 9.91 -5.91
C GLU A 67 15.91 9.08 -7.09
N ALA A 68 14.88 8.26 -6.87
CA ALA A 68 14.23 7.50 -7.93
C ALA A 68 13.53 8.41 -8.95
N VAL A 69 12.86 9.48 -8.49
CA VAL A 69 12.22 10.47 -9.36
C VAL A 69 13.26 11.18 -10.23
N GLU A 70 14.39 11.59 -9.65
CA GLU A 70 15.48 12.21 -10.41
C GLU A 70 16.06 11.27 -11.48
N LEU A 71 16.27 10.00 -11.12
CA LEU A 71 16.77 8.98 -12.05
C LEU A 71 15.80 8.76 -13.23
N ILE A 72 14.51 8.59 -12.94
CA ILE A 72 13.48 8.39 -13.96
C ILE A 72 13.35 9.63 -14.83
N ALA A 73 13.34 10.84 -14.25
CA ALA A 73 13.28 12.09 -15.01
C ALA A 73 14.48 12.26 -15.95
N ALA A 74 15.68 11.87 -15.50
CA ALA A 74 16.87 11.88 -16.34
C ALA A 74 16.75 10.88 -17.50
N ALA A 75 16.26 9.66 -17.25
CA ALA A 75 16.03 8.64 -18.27
C ALA A 75 15.00 9.10 -19.32
N LEU A 76 13.89 9.71 -18.88
CA LEU A 76 12.88 10.30 -19.76
C LEU A 76 13.48 11.39 -20.67
N LYS A 77 14.29 12.29 -20.11
CA LYS A 77 14.91 13.39 -20.87
C LYS A 77 15.91 12.89 -21.92
N LYS A 78 16.55 11.75 -21.65
CA LYS A 78 17.51 11.12 -22.56
C LYS A 78 16.87 10.13 -23.53
N GLU A 79 15.55 9.95 -23.45
CA GLU A 79 14.80 8.96 -24.22
C GLU A 79 15.34 7.52 -24.04
N GLU A 80 15.85 7.24 -22.84
CA GLU A 80 16.32 5.90 -22.47
C GLU A 80 15.13 4.93 -22.35
N LYS A 81 15.35 3.67 -22.71
CA LYS A 81 14.38 2.61 -22.44
C LYS A 81 14.27 2.37 -20.93
N ILE A 82 13.05 2.27 -20.43
CA ILE A 82 12.76 1.93 -19.04
C ILE A 82 12.18 0.51 -19.00
N PHE A 83 12.79 -0.35 -18.20
CA PHE A 83 12.32 -1.72 -17.99
C PHE A 83 11.74 -1.85 -16.58
N VAL A 84 10.44 -2.13 -16.49
CA VAL A 84 9.71 -2.26 -15.22
C VAL A 84 9.65 -3.72 -14.81
N CYS A 85 10.39 -4.08 -13.75
CA CYS A 85 10.27 -5.38 -13.11
C CYS A 85 9.19 -5.34 -12.03
N GLY A 86 8.08 -6.06 -12.25
CA GLY A 86 7.03 -6.24 -11.25
C GLY A 86 7.18 -7.53 -10.46
N ASP A 87 6.16 -7.85 -9.67
CA ASP A 87 6.00 -9.16 -9.02
C ASP A 87 4.70 -9.84 -9.49
N TYR A 88 4.61 -11.16 -9.29
CA TYR A 88 3.52 -11.99 -9.81
C TYR A 88 2.21 -11.89 -9.01
N ASP A 89 2.22 -11.27 -7.83
CA ASP A 89 1.02 -11.10 -7.01
C ASP A 89 0.20 -9.87 -7.41
N VAL A 90 -0.97 -9.70 -6.78
CA VAL A 90 -1.90 -8.62 -7.16
C VAL A 90 -1.28 -7.23 -6.91
N ASP A 91 -0.49 -7.06 -5.86
CA ASP A 91 0.15 -5.78 -5.55
C ASP A 91 1.26 -5.48 -6.57
N GLY A 92 2.12 -6.46 -6.84
CA GLY A 92 3.18 -6.35 -7.85
C GLY A 92 2.68 -6.06 -9.26
N ILE A 93 1.63 -6.77 -9.70
CA ILE A 93 1.03 -6.57 -11.03
C ILE A 93 0.37 -5.19 -11.14
N THR A 94 -0.34 -4.75 -10.10
CA THR A 94 -1.02 -3.46 -10.12
C THR A 94 -0.02 -2.31 -10.06
N ALA A 95 1.01 -2.40 -9.22
CA ALA A 95 2.11 -1.43 -9.16
C ALA A 95 2.84 -1.30 -10.51
N ALA A 96 3.22 -2.42 -11.12
CA ALA A 96 3.86 -2.43 -12.44
C ALA A 96 2.94 -1.82 -13.51
N SER A 97 1.64 -2.12 -13.47
CA SER A 97 0.65 -1.54 -14.40
C SER A 97 0.56 -0.02 -14.25
N ILE A 98 0.53 0.50 -13.01
CA ILE A 98 0.50 1.95 -12.74
C ILE A 98 1.75 2.62 -13.32
N LEU A 99 2.94 2.07 -13.07
CA LEU A 99 4.20 2.61 -13.58
C LEU A 99 4.24 2.60 -15.12
N VAL A 100 3.89 1.47 -15.74
CA VAL A 100 3.89 1.32 -17.20
C VAL A 100 2.94 2.32 -17.85
N LEU A 101 1.72 2.45 -17.34
CA LEU A 101 0.73 3.38 -17.89
C LEU A 101 1.15 4.84 -17.67
N GLY A 102 1.63 5.18 -16.48
CA GLY A 102 2.11 6.52 -16.15
C GLY A 102 3.29 6.96 -16.99
N LEU A 103 4.32 6.12 -17.11
CA LEU A 103 5.51 6.40 -17.92
C LEU A 103 5.19 6.49 -19.42
N ARG A 104 4.30 5.62 -19.94
CA ARG A 104 3.84 5.71 -21.34
C ARG A 104 3.05 6.99 -21.60
N ASN A 105 2.25 7.47 -20.65
CA ASN A 105 1.59 8.77 -20.75
C ASN A 105 2.59 9.94 -20.79
N LEU A 106 3.81 9.74 -20.28
CA LEU A 106 4.94 10.67 -20.41
C LEU A 106 5.78 10.43 -21.68
N ASN A 107 5.30 9.60 -22.62
CA ASN A 107 5.96 9.22 -23.87
C ASN A 107 7.26 8.41 -23.70
N ALA A 108 7.45 7.75 -22.56
CA ALA A 108 8.60 6.88 -22.33
C ALA A 108 8.53 5.60 -23.18
N GLN A 109 9.70 5.08 -23.58
CA GLN A 109 9.81 3.73 -24.12
C GLN A 109 9.86 2.74 -22.94
N VAL A 110 8.77 2.00 -22.72
CA VAL A 110 8.61 1.15 -21.52
C VAL A 110 8.30 -0.29 -21.88
N GLU A 111 9.14 -1.18 -21.38
CA GLU A 111 8.94 -2.62 -21.35
C GLU A 111 8.71 -3.08 -19.90
N CYS A 112 8.10 -4.25 -19.72
CA CYS A 112 7.75 -4.75 -18.39
C CYS A 112 7.91 -6.27 -18.35
N HIS A 113 8.45 -6.76 -17.25
CA HIS A 113 8.56 -8.17 -16.94
C HIS A 113 7.85 -8.49 -15.63
N LEU A 114 7.06 -9.55 -15.65
CA LEU A 114 6.44 -10.14 -14.47
C LEU A 114 6.99 -11.55 -14.33
N PRO A 115 7.69 -11.88 -13.23
CA PRO A 115 8.35 -13.17 -13.09
C PRO A 115 7.33 -14.30 -13.03
N HIS A 116 7.68 -15.45 -13.59
CA HIS A 116 6.87 -16.65 -13.35
C HIS A 116 7.19 -17.25 -11.96
N ARG A 117 6.18 -17.23 -11.08
CA ARG A 117 6.29 -17.64 -9.66
C ARG A 117 7.05 -18.94 -9.40
N PHE A 118 6.84 -19.97 -10.22
CA PHE A 118 7.41 -21.30 -9.97
C PHE A 118 8.78 -21.52 -10.59
N SER A 119 9.11 -20.81 -11.67
CA SER A 119 10.37 -21.02 -12.40
C SER A 119 11.41 -19.97 -12.06
N GLU A 120 11.00 -18.71 -11.90
CA GLU A 120 11.89 -17.58 -11.59
C GLU A 120 11.84 -17.20 -10.11
N GLY A 121 10.74 -17.52 -9.42
CA GLY A 121 10.58 -17.21 -8.00
C GLY A 121 10.08 -15.78 -7.76
N PHE A 122 10.57 -15.16 -6.69
CA PHE A 122 10.14 -13.83 -6.23
C PHE A 122 11.25 -12.79 -6.46
N GLY A 123 10.87 -11.63 -6.97
CA GLY A 123 11.79 -10.51 -7.20
C GLY A 123 12.62 -10.65 -8.48
N LEU A 124 13.78 -9.98 -8.49
CA LEU A 124 14.66 -9.93 -9.66
C LEU A 124 15.43 -11.24 -9.82
N SER A 125 15.19 -11.94 -10.93
CA SER A 125 15.86 -13.17 -11.33
C SER A 125 16.94 -12.90 -12.38
N GLN A 126 17.86 -13.85 -12.58
CA GLN A 126 18.83 -13.75 -13.68
C GLN A 126 18.11 -13.72 -15.03
N GLU A 127 17.08 -14.55 -15.18
CA GLU A 127 16.21 -14.62 -16.34
C GLU A 127 15.52 -13.26 -16.62
N GLY A 128 15.05 -12.58 -15.58
CA GLY A 128 14.44 -11.25 -15.69
C GLY A 128 15.43 -10.16 -16.09
N VAL A 129 16.71 -10.28 -15.68
CA VAL A 129 17.78 -9.38 -16.12
C VAL A 129 18.15 -9.65 -17.59
N GLU A 130 18.23 -10.92 -17.99
CA GLU A 130 18.48 -11.32 -19.38
C GLU A 130 17.35 -10.87 -20.32
N ALA A 131 16.12 -10.78 -19.82
CA ALA A 131 14.98 -10.25 -20.56
C ALA A 131 15.03 -8.73 -20.79
N ALA A 132 15.89 -7.99 -20.07
CA ALA A 132 16.00 -6.54 -20.16
C ALA A 132 17.02 -6.04 -21.23
N VAL A 133 17.54 -6.95 -22.06
CA VAL A 133 18.62 -6.70 -23.05
C VAL A 133 18.09 -6.30 -24.42
#